data_AF-A0A705SLI8-F1
#
_entry.id   AF-A0A705SLI8-F1
#
_cell.length_a   1.000
_cell.length_b   1.000
_cell.length_c   1.000
_cell.angle_alpha   90.00
_cell.angle_beta   90.00
_cell.angle_gamma   90.00
#
_symmetry.space_group_name_H-M   'P 1'
#
loop_
_entity.id
_entity.type
_entity.pdbx_description
1 polymer ?
#
loop_
_entity_poly.entity_id
_entity_poly.type
_entity_poly.pdbx_seq_one_letter_code
_entity_poly.pdbx_strand_id
1 'polypeptide(L)'
;MTQWYPASPALWQGRDDSIEAPDARRLFQTVTRSETFSPENWQQKIALMGFACDEGVKRNAGRPGAAGAPDALRKALANMASHQGHERLVDLGNWVAPTPDLEGAQQALRDAVSRCLRAGMRTLVLGGGHETAFGHGAGVLDAFAQESVGIINLDAHLDLRQTDRATSGTPFRQLAQLCDAQSRAFHYACFGVSRAANTQALWREAQ
;
A
#
# COMPACT_ATOMS: atom_id res chain seq x y z
N MET A 1 22.03 0.08 0.60
CA MET A 1 21.13 0.31 1.76
C MET A 1 19.90 -0.55 1.54
N THR A 2 19.41 -1.26 2.55
CA THR A 2 18.16 -2.02 2.42
C THR A 2 16.99 -1.05 2.26
N GLN A 3 16.13 -1.24 1.26
CA GLN A 3 14.92 -0.43 1.02
C GLN A 3 13.79 -0.75 2.02
N TRP A 4 14.14 -1.31 3.19
CA TRP A 4 13.22 -1.83 4.19
C TRP A 4 13.77 -1.66 5.61
N TYR A 5 12.89 -1.38 6.58
CA TYR A 5 13.17 -1.42 8.02
C TYR A 5 11.92 -1.82 8.84
N PRO A 6 12.06 -2.45 10.02
CA PRO A 6 10.92 -2.80 10.87
C PRO A 6 10.27 -1.56 11.47
N ALA A 7 8.96 -1.59 11.70
CA ALA A 7 8.24 -0.50 12.35
C ALA A 7 8.78 -0.25 13.77
N SER A 8 8.78 0.99 14.25
CA SER A 8 9.22 1.26 15.63
C SER A 8 8.21 0.69 16.65
N PRO A 9 8.66 0.06 17.75
CA PRO A 9 7.76 -0.38 18.83
C PRO A 9 6.92 0.76 19.39
N ALA A 10 7.46 1.98 19.42
CA ALA A 10 6.78 3.17 19.95
C ALA A 10 5.57 3.62 19.12
N LEU A 11 5.35 3.04 17.93
CA LEU A 11 4.16 3.29 17.12
C LEU A 11 2.94 2.50 17.63
N TRP A 12 3.17 1.38 18.31
CA TRP A 12 2.14 0.47 18.82
C TRP A 12 2.02 0.60 20.34
N GLN A 13 1.48 1.75 20.75
CA GLN A 13 1.18 2.05 22.15
C GLN A 13 -0.15 2.79 22.23
N GLY A 14 -0.85 2.68 23.35
CA GLY A 14 -2.16 3.29 23.53
C GLY A 14 -2.65 3.17 24.97
N ARG A 15 -3.93 3.48 25.16
CA ARG A 15 -4.62 3.30 26.44
C ARG A 15 -4.83 1.81 26.71
N ASP A 16 -4.40 1.32 27.86
CA ASP A 16 -4.68 -0.05 28.29
C ASP A 16 -5.96 -0.09 29.12
N ASP A 17 -7.00 -0.74 28.59
CA ASP A 17 -8.30 -0.91 29.25
C ASP A 17 -8.46 -2.27 29.94
N SER A 18 -7.39 -3.05 30.08
CA SER A 18 -7.44 -4.38 30.70
C SER A 18 -7.93 -4.39 32.16
N ILE A 19 -7.91 -3.23 32.83
CA ILE A 19 -8.51 -3.02 34.15
C ILE A 19 -10.04 -3.06 34.09
N GLU A 20 -10.65 -2.60 32.99
CA GLU A 20 -12.11 -2.57 32.81
C GLU A 20 -12.67 -3.97 32.51
N ALA A 21 -12.03 -4.70 31.61
CA ALA A 21 -12.34 -6.11 31.33
C ALA A 21 -11.16 -6.81 30.61
N PRO A 22 -10.99 -8.15 30.76
CA PRO A 22 -9.91 -8.89 30.10
C PRO A 22 -9.93 -8.86 28.55
N ASP A 23 -11.11 -8.57 27.97
CA ASP A 23 -11.36 -8.48 26.53
C ASP A 23 -11.45 -7.03 26.02
N ALA A 24 -11.30 -6.03 26.90
CA ALA A 24 -11.17 -4.62 26.53
C ALA A 24 -9.80 -4.33 25.88
N ARG A 25 -9.54 -4.98 24.75
CA ARG A 25 -8.26 -4.93 24.03
C ARG A 25 -8.28 -3.85 22.96
N ARG A 26 -7.10 -3.28 22.70
CA ARG A 26 -6.83 -2.38 21.58
C ARG A 26 -5.85 -3.00 20.60
N LEU A 27 -5.77 -2.47 19.38
CA LEU A 27 -4.95 -3.03 18.31
C LEU A 27 -3.48 -3.19 18.72
N PHE A 28 -2.92 -2.21 19.45
CA PHE A 28 -1.52 -2.30 19.91
C PHE A 28 -1.23 -3.51 20.80
N GLN A 29 -2.24 -4.09 21.45
CA GLN A 29 -2.10 -5.28 22.29
C GLN A 29 -2.21 -6.59 21.50
N THR A 30 -2.70 -6.56 20.25
CA THR A 30 -2.98 -7.76 19.46
C THR A 30 -2.18 -7.86 18.16
N VAL A 31 -1.70 -6.74 17.62
CA VAL A 31 -0.84 -6.72 16.43
C VAL A 31 0.52 -7.32 16.78
N THR A 32 1.00 -8.23 15.93
CA THR A 32 2.35 -8.76 16.04
C THR A 32 3.29 -7.92 15.19
N ARG A 33 4.38 -7.40 15.78
CA ARG A 33 5.42 -6.70 15.04
C ARG A 33 6.54 -7.67 14.67
N SER A 34 6.95 -7.68 13.41
CA SER A 34 8.09 -8.47 12.94
C SER A 34 9.35 -7.62 12.85
N GLU A 35 10.45 -8.11 13.43
CA GLU A 35 11.79 -7.50 13.32
C GLU A 35 12.51 -7.89 12.01
N THR A 36 11.95 -8.84 11.27
CA THR A 36 12.47 -9.33 9.99
C THR A 36 11.38 -9.40 8.94
N PHE A 37 11.76 -9.34 7.66
CA PHE A 37 10.84 -9.60 6.55
C PHE A 37 10.87 -11.07 6.13
N SER A 38 10.07 -11.89 6.82
CA SER A 38 9.91 -13.34 6.57
C SER A 38 8.44 -13.74 6.49
N PRO A 39 7.74 -13.43 5.37
CA PRO A 39 6.32 -13.72 5.18
C PRO A 39 5.93 -15.20 5.41
N GLU A 40 6.84 -16.11 5.16
CA GLU A 40 6.65 -17.57 5.26
C GLU A 40 6.31 -18.02 6.69
N ASN A 41 6.69 -17.22 7.70
CA ASN A 41 6.39 -17.47 9.10
C ASN A 41 4.96 -17.05 9.49
N TRP A 42 4.23 -16.39 8.57
CA TRP A 42 2.97 -15.70 8.86
C TRP A 42 1.84 -16.12 7.91
N GLN A 43 1.81 -17.39 7.51
CA GLN A 43 0.76 -17.91 6.62
C GLN A 43 -0.64 -17.63 7.16
N GLN A 44 -1.61 -17.33 6.28
CA GLN A 44 -3.00 -16.99 6.63
C GLN A 44 -3.18 -15.71 7.48
N LYS A 45 -2.12 -14.94 7.73
CA LYS A 45 -2.16 -13.63 8.38
C LYS A 45 -2.38 -12.51 7.36
N ILE A 46 -2.51 -11.29 7.86
CA ILE A 46 -2.59 -10.05 7.08
C ILE A 46 -1.28 -9.29 7.30
N ALA A 47 -0.50 -9.12 6.22
CA ALA A 47 0.71 -8.32 6.19
C ALA A 47 0.33 -6.83 6.16
N LEU A 48 0.55 -6.14 7.28
CA LEU A 48 0.56 -4.68 7.31
C LEU A 48 1.95 -4.20 6.88
N MET A 49 2.00 -3.41 5.82
CA MET A 49 3.23 -2.89 5.23
C MET A 49 3.11 -1.37 5.13
N GLY A 50 4.20 -0.64 5.29
CA GLY A 50 4.23 0.78 4.95
C GLY A 50 5.05 1.05 3.70
N PHE A 51 4.68 2.06 2.93
CA PHE A 51 5.47 2.59 1.83
C PHE A 51 5.76 4.07 2.11
N ALA A 52 6.87 4.35 2.77
CA ALA A 52 7.28 5.68 3.18
C ALA A 52 7.94 6.43 2.01
N CYS A 53 7.11 6.85 1.04
CA CYS A 53 7.55 7.55 -0.16
C CYS A 53 6.53 8.65 -0.59
N ASP A 54 7.04 9.82 -0.95
CA ASP A 54 6.28 10.92 -1.55
C ASP A 54 6.99 11.51 -2.78
N GLU A 55 7.91 10.75 -3.37
CA GLU A 55 8.67 11.18 -4.54
C GLU A 55 7.74 11.32 -5.76
N GLY A 56 6.78 10.42 -5.93
CA GLY A 56 5.76 10.53 -6.97
C GLY A 56 4.88 11.77 -6.78
N VAL A 57 4.57 12.14 -5.53
CA VAL A 57 3.86 13.39 -5.21
C VAL A 57 4.66 14.61 -5.67
N LYS A 58 5.96 14.67 -5.33
CA LYS A 58 6.85 15.76 -5.78
C LYS A 58 6.92 15.82 -7.31
N ARG A 59 7.08 14.65 -7.95
CA ARG A 59 7.16 14.54 -9.42
C ARG A 59 5.86 14.97 -10.12
N ASN A 60 4.71 14.86 -9.46
CA ASN A 60 3.39 15.30 -9.93
C ASN A 60 3.02 16.72 -9.47
N ALA A 61 4.00 17.53 -9.04
CA ALA A 61 3.82 18.91 -8.55
C ALA A 61 2.86 19.04 -7.35
N GLY A 62 2.71 17.97 -6.55
CA GLY A 62 2.01 17.98 -5.29
C GLY A 62 2.85 18.50 -4.12
N ARG A 63 2.26 18.51 -2.93
CA ARG A 63 2.96 18.90 -1.69
C ARG A 63 3.53 17.66 -0.99
N PRO A 64 4.85 17.58 -0.73
CA PRO A 64 5.44 16.46 -0.01
C PRO A 64 4.98 16.40 1.45
N GLY A 65 5.18 15.24 2.08
CA GLY A 65 4.82 14.95 3.47
C GLY A 65 4.23 13.55 3.64
N ALA A 66 3.71 12.96 2.56
CA ALA A 66 3.06 11.65 2.62
C ALA A 66 4.02 10.51 3.01
N ALA A 67 5.34 10.68 2.83
CA ALA A 67 6.32 9.68 3.28
C ALA A 67 6.25 9.40 4.81
N GLY A 68 5.73 10.33 5.62
CA GLY A 68 5.50 10.14 7.06
C GLY A 68 4.16 9.50 7.42
N ALA A 69 3.27 9.29 6.46
CA ALA A 69 1.93 8.76 6.68
C ALA A 69 1.92 7.31 7.24
N PRO A 70 2.80 6.37 6.83
CA PRO A 70 2.77 5.01 7.37
C PRO A 70 2.89 4.96 8.89
N ASP A 71 3.72 5.80 9.49
CA ASP A 71 3.91 5.86 10.94
C ASP A 71 2.76 6.61 11.62
N ALA A 72 2.27 7.69 11.02
CA ALA A 72 1.12 8.43 11.54
C ALA A 72 -0.15 7.57 11.59
N LEU A 73 -0.39 6.79 10.53
CA LEU A 73 -1.52 5.87 10.43
C LEU A 73 -1.40 4.72 11.44
N ARG A 74 -0.21 4.15 11.64
CA ARG A 74 0.01 3.16 12.71
C ARG A 74 -0.34 3.70 14.09
N LYS A 75 0.11 4.91 14.43
CA LYS A 75 -0.23 5.55 15.72
C LYS A 75 -1.74 5.74 15.89
N ALA A 76 -2.44 6.12 14.82
CA ALA A 76 -3.89 6.26 14.86
C ALA A 76 -4.61 4.91 15.05
N LEU A 77 -4.17 3.87 14.32
CA LEU A 77 -4.70 2.52 14.43
C LEU A 77 -4.43 1.88 15.80
N ALA A 78 -3.24 2.09 16.37
CA ALA A 78 -2.78 1.45 17.60
C ALA A 78 -3.82 1.53 18.73
N ASN A 79 -4.48 2.67 18.88
CA ASN A 79 -5.44 2.91 19.95
C ASN A 79 -6.89 2.56 19.59
N MET A 80 -7.17 1.96 18.43
CA MET A 80 -8.52 1.47 18.10
C MET A 80 -8.84 0.18 18.86
N ALA A 81 -10.13 -0.07 19.11
CA ALA A 81 -10.59 -1.31 19.72
C ALA A 81 -10.18 -2.54 18.90
N SER A 82 -9.82 -3.63 19.58
CA SER A 82 -9.47 -4.90 18.97
C SER A 82 -10.58 -5.93 19.14
N HIS A 83 -10.94 -6.59 18.06
CA HIS A 83 -11.98 -7.62 18.01
C HIS A 83 -11.42 -8.88 17.34
N GLN A 84 -12.21 -9.95 17.36
CA GLN A 84 -11.84 -11.23 16.75
C GLN A 84 -11.40 -11.06 15.29
N GLY A 85 -10.24 -11.62 14.95
CA GLY A 85 -9.62 -11.54 13.63
C GLY A 85 -8.52 -10.49 13.52
N HIS A 86 -8.46 -9.50 14.42
CA HIS A 86 -7.40 -8.48 14.42
C HIS A 86 -6.03 -9.05 14.84
N GLU A 87 -5.99 -10.15 15.58
CA GLU A 87 -4.76 -10.91 15.89
C GLU A 87 -4.11 -11.55 14.65
N ARG A 88 -4.79 -11.49 13.50
CA ARG A 88 -4.21 -11.87 12.21
C ARG A 88 -3.32 -10.80 11.61
N LEU A 89 -3.34 -9.56 12.12
CA LEU A 89 -2.51 -8.48 11.58
C LEU A 89 -1.06 -8.62 12.08
N VAL A 90 -0.12 -8.63 11.13
CA VAL A 90 1.31 -8.66 11.40
C VAL A 90 1.94 -7.45 10.71
N ASP A 91 2.59 -6.58 11.49
CA ASP A 91 3.34 -5.43 10.96
C ASP A 91 4.71 -5.89 10.46
N LEU A 92 4.88 -5.83 9.14
CA LEU A 92 6.10 -6.21 8.42
C LEU A 92 6.99 -5.01 8.12
N GLY A 93 6.74 -3.84 8.72
CA GLY A 93 7.63 -2.68 8.61
C GLY A 93 7.36 -1.80 7.38
N ASN A 94 8.36 -1.00 7.03
CA ASN A 94 8.27 0.06 6.03
C ASN A 94 9.26 -0.17 4.89
N TRP A 95 8.78 0.00 3.66
CA TRP A 95 9.59 0.17 2.46
C TRP A 95 9.84 1.66 2.22
N VAL A 96 11.05 1.99 1.77
CA VAL A 96 11.47 3.37 1.48
C VAL A 96 12.09 3.49 0.11
N ALA A 97 11.92 4.69 -0.47
CA ALA A 97 12.67 5.10 -1.63
C ALA A 97 13.97 5.79 -1.20
N PRO A 98 15.16 5.29 -1.58
CA PRO A 98 16.35 6.11 -1.60
C PRO A 98 16.11 7.21 -2.63
N THR A 99 15.86 8.44 -2.20
CA THR A 99 15.58 9.55 -3.12
C THR A 99 16.72 9.74 -4.13
N PRO A 100 16.45 9.90 -5.44
CA PRO A 100 15.14 10.07 -6.09
C PRO A 100 14.56 8.79 -6.75
N ASP A 101 14.93 7.58 -6.30
CA ASP A 101 14.56 6.31 -6.94
C ASP A 101 13.16 5.80 -6.52
N LEU A 102 12.11 6.36 -7.15
CA LEU A 102 10.73 5.91 -6.97
C LEU A 102 10.52 4.51 -7.58
N GLU A 103 11.04 4.29 -8.78
CA GLU A 103 10.87 3.06 -9.55
C GLU A 103 11.45 1.86 -8.80
N GLY A 104 12.67 1.97 -8.26
CA GLY A 104 13.27 0.93 -7.43
C GLY A 104 12.50 0.67 -6.13
N ALA A 105 11.93 1.71 -5.53
CA ALA A 105 11.10 1.56 -4.33
C ALA A 105 9.78 0.83 -4.64
N GLN A 106 9.14 1.16 -5.77
CA GLN A 106 7.93 0.49 -6.24
C GLN A 106 8.23 -0.97 -6.59
N GLN A 107 9.38 -1.27 -7.19
CA GLN A 107 9.81 -2.64 -7.46
C GLN A 107 10.04 -3.42 -6.16
N ALA A 108 10.71 -2.84 -5.17
CA ALA A 108 10.89 -3.48 -3.87
C ALA A 108 9.57 -3.76 -3.15
N LEU A 109 8.59 -2.84 -3.24
CA LEU A 109 7.24 -3.06 -2.72
C LEU A 109 6.52 -4.17 -3.48
N ARG A 110 6.60 -4.18 -4.83
CA ARG A 110 6.03 -5.21 -5.70
C ARG A 110 6.52 -6.61 -5.31
N ASP A 111 7.84 -6.77 -5.16
CA ASP A 111 8.46 -8.04 -4.78
C ASP A 111 7.98 -8.49 -3.40
N ALA A 112 7.92 -7.57 -2.45
CA ALA A 112 7.46 -7.86 -1.10
C ALA A 112 5.98 -8.25 -1.03
N VAL A 113 5.11 -7.54 -1.75
CA VAL A 113 3.68 -7.84 -1.85
C VAL A 113 3.47 -9.22 -2.50
N SER A 114 4.14 -9.49 -3.62
CA SER A 114 4.06 -10.78 -4.31
C SER A 114 4.50 -11.93 -3.40
N ARG A 115 5.61 -11.76 -2.66
CA ARG A 115 6.10 -12.75 -1.70
C ARG A 115 5.10 -13.00 -0.56
N CYS A 116 4.48 -11.95 0.00
CA CYS A 116 3.44 -12.11 1.03
C CYS A 116 2.22 -12.88 0.52
N LEU A 117 1.71 -12.52 -0.66
CA LEU A 117 0.55 -13.17 -1.26
C LEU A 117 0.83 -14.65 -1.59
N ARG A 118 2.01 -14.95 -2.14
CA ARG A 118 2.46 -16.34 -2.42
C ARG A 118 2.67 -17.17 -1.15
N ALA A 119 3.01 -16.53 -0.03
CA ALA A 119 3.04 -17.16 1.29
C ALA A 119 1.63 -17.37 1.92
N GLY A 120 0.55 -17.10 1.18
CA GLY A 120 -0.81 -17.28 1.66
C GLY A 120 -1.28 -16.18 2.63
N MET A 121 -0.61 -15.03 2.62
CA MET A 121 -1.06 -13.85 3.37
C MET A 121 -2.02 -12.99 2.54
N ARG A 122 -2.71 -12.07 3.21
CA ARG A 122 -3.31 -10.89 2.56
C ARG A 122 -2.42 -9.67 2.81
N THR A 123 -2.47 -8.65 1.95
CA THR A 123 -1.66 -7.44 2.10
C THR A 123 -2.51 -6.20 2.37
N LEU A 124 -2.04 -5.36 3.28
CA LEU A 124 -2.56 -4.03 3.57
C LEU A 124 -1.37 -3.06 3.57
N VAL A 125 -1.33 -2.14 2.61
CA VAL A 125 -0.21 -1.20 2.45
C VAL A 125 -0.66 0.21 2.88
N LEU A 126 -0.01 0.75 3.91
CA LEU A 126 -0.10 2.14 4.31
C LEU A 126 0.88 2.93 3.45
N GLY A 127 0.36 3.60 2.43
CA GLY A 127 1.19 4.36 1.50
C GLY A 127 1.74 5.66 2.08
N GLY A 128 2.54 6.30 1.23
CA GLY A 128 2.65 7.74 1.21
C GLY A 128 1.73 8.28 0.14
N GLY A 129 2.27 8.73 -0.99
CA GLY A 129 1.41 9.16 -2.10
C GLY A 129 0.78 8.00 -2.87
N HIS A 130 -0.09 8.31 -3.84
CA HIS A 130 -0.83 7.32 -4.62
C HIS A 130 0.07 6.48 -5.55
N GLU A 131 1.34 6.87 -5.74
CA GLU A 131 2.39 6.04 -6.36
C GLU A 131 2.56 4.66 -5.72
N THR A 132 2.12 4.50 -4.46
CA THR A 132 2.02 3.22 -3.75
C THR A 132 1.22 2.18 -4.55
N ALA A 133 0.16 2.62 -5.26
CA ALA A 133 -0.77 1.74 -5.96
C ALA A 133 -0.11 0.93 -7.07
N PHE A 134 0.92 1.46 -7.75
CA PHE A 134 1.64 0.68 -8.76
C PHE A 134 2.41 -0.49 -8.13
N GLY A 135 3.20 -0.23 -7.08
CA GLY A 135 3.97 -1.29 -6.41
C GLY A 135 3.06 -2.36 -5.81
N HIS A 136 1.97 -1.96 -5.15
CA HIS A 136 0.98 -2.90 -4.61
C HIS A 136 0.26 -3.69 -5.71
N GLY A 137 -0.31 -3.00 -6.69
CA GLY A 137 -1.05 -3.62 -7.79
C GLY A 137 -0.20 -4.56 -8.64
N ALA A 138 1.05 -4.19 -8.95
CA ALA A 138 1.96 -5.04 -9.70
C ALA A 138 2.31 -6.31 -8.93
N GLY A 139 2.50 -6.21 -7.61
CA GLY A 139 2.74 -7.38 -6.76
C GLY A 139 1.54 -8.33 -6.71
N VAL A 140 0.32 -7.78 -6.71
CA VAL A 140 -0.93 -8.56 -6.80
C VAL A 140 -1.03 -9.27 -8.16
N LEU A 141 -0.80 -8.56 -9.27
CA LEU A 141 -0.83 -9.14 -10.62
C LEU A 141 0.18 -10.29 -10.77
N ASP A 142 1.38 -10.14 -10.19
CA ASP A 142 2.41 -11.19 -10.21
C ASP A 142 2.07 -12.42 -9.35
N ALA A 143 1.42 -12.22 -8.21
CA ALA A 143 1.02 -13.31 -7.33
C ALA A 143 -0.14 -14.11 -7.93
N PHE A 144 -1.07 -13.42 -8.60
CA PHE A 144 -2.26 -13.99 -9.22
C PHE A 144 -2.17 -13.93 -10.75
N ALA A 145 -1.08 -14.48 -11.29
CA ALA A 145 -0.77 -14.41 -12.72
C ALA A 145 -1.83 -15.08 -13.62
N GLN A 146 -2.59 -16.04 -13.09
CA GLN A 146 -3.60 -16.80 -13.82
C GLN A 146 -5.04 -16.42 -13.46
N GLU A 147 -5.24 -15.51 -12.51
CA GLU A 147 -6.58 -15.09 -12.07
C GLU A 147 -6.96 -13.74 -12.67
N SER A 148 -8.26 -13.44 -12.75
CA SER A 148 -8.71 -12.09 -13.06
C SER A 148 -8.57 -11.20 -11.82
N VAL A 149 -7.96 -10.02 -12.00
CA VAL A 149 -7.72 -9.05 -10.92
C VAL A 149 -8.54 -7.79 -11.23
N GLY A 150 -9.46 -7.45 -10.32
CA GLY A 150 -10.21 -6.20 -10.34
C GLY A 150 -9.57 -5.14 -9.45
N ILE A 151 -9.43 -3.93 -9.97
CA ILE A 151 -8.89 -2.77 -9.25
C ILE A 151 -10.01 -1.76 -9.03
N ILE A 152 -10.31 -1.48 -7.76
CA ILE A 152 -11.26 -0.45 -7.34
C ILE A 152 -10.49 0.70 -6.72
N ASN A 153 -10.49 1.85 -7.40
CA ASN A 153 -9.92 3.09 -6.92
C ASN A 153 -11.02 3.98 -6.32
N LEU A 154 -10.79 4.51 -5.13
CA LEU A 154 -11.69 5.46 -4.46
C LEU A 154 -11.01 6.82 -4.44
N ASP A 155 -11.19 7.61 -5.50
CA ASP A 155 -10.45 8.85 -5.70
C ASP A 155 -11.25 9.87 -6.52
N ALA A 156 -10.96 11.14 -6.28
CA ALA A 156 -11.39 12.24 -7.14
C ALA A 156 -10.65 12.26 -8.49
N HIS A 157 -9.47 11.64 -8.58
CA HIS A 157 -8.61 11.60 -9.77
C HIS A 157 -8.60 10.20 -10.40
N LEU A 158 -8.50 10.15 -11.72
CA LEU A 158 -8.35 8.89 -12.46
C LEU A 158 -6.95 8.30 -12.31
N ASP A 159 -5.93 9.14 -12.11
CA ASP A 159 -4.52 8.72 -11.97
C ASP A 159 -4.01 7.83 -13.11
N LEU A 160 -4.45 8.18 -14.32
CA LEU A 160 -4.08 7.60 -15.63
C LEU A 160 -3.15 8.52 -16.45
N ARG A 161 -2.38 9.41 -15.83
CA ARG A 161 -1.57 10.40 -16.56
C ARG A 161 -0.54 9.75 -17.48
N GLN A 162 -0.34 10.34 -18.65
CA GLN A 162 0.76 10.02 -19.56
C GLN A 162 1.97 10.91 -19.24
N THR A 163 3.05 10.32 -18.73
CA THR A 163 4.31 11.04 -18.45
C THR A 163 5.51 10.12 -18.69
N ASP A 164 6.68 10.71 -18.91
CA ASP A 164 7.92 9.96 -19.20
C ASP A 164 8.52 9.23 -17.99
N ARG A 165 8.04 9.55 -16.79
CA ARG A 165 8.50 8.97 -15.51
C ARG A 165 7.32 8.62 -14.62
N ALA A 166 7.52 7.73 -13.65
CA ALA A 166 6.51 7.41 -12.65
C ALA A 166 6.25 8.62 -11.73
N THR A 167 4.98 8.84 -11.38
CA THR A 167 4.51 9.90 -10.49
C THR A 167 3.35 9.39 -9.61
N SER A 168 2.81 10.23 -8.72
CA SER A 168 1.61 9.89 -7.97
C SER A 168 0.36 9.76 -8.84
N GLY A 169 0.34 10.37 -10.05
CA GLY A 169 -0.82 10.38 -10.94
C GLY A 169 -0.73 9.41 -12.12
N THR A 170 0.26 8.51 -12.14
CA THR A 170 0.45 7.49 -13.19
C THR A 170 0.16 6.03 -12.77
N PRO A 171 -0.12 5.65 -11.50
CA PRO A 171 -0.01 4.27 -11.08
C PRO A 171 -0.95 3.33 -11.86
N PHE A 172 -2.18 3.76 -12.15
CA PHE A 172 -3.14 2.90 -12.86
C PHE A 172 -2.84 2.77 -14.35
N ARG A 173 -2.22 3.79 -14.96
CA ARG A 173 -1.72 3.67 -16.34
C ARG A 173 -0.55 2.69 -16.41
N GLN A 174 0.36 2.74 -15.43
CA GLN A 174 1.46 1.78 -15.33
C GLN A 174 0.93 0.34 -15.13
N LEU A 175 -0.14 0.16 -14.36
CA LEU A 175 -0.81 -1.13 -14.22
C LEU A 175 -1.49 -1.59 -15.51
N ALA A 176 -2.12 -0.69 -16.26
CA ALA A 176 -2.68 -1.01 -17.58
C ALA A 176 -1.58 -1.51 -18.55
N GLN A 177 -0.46 -0.79 -18.62
CA GLN A 177 0.70 -1.19 -19.43
C GLN A 177 1.29 -2.52 -18.99
N LEU A 178 1.32 -2.80 -17.68
CA LEU A 178 1.78 -4.09 -17.16
C LEU A 178 0.80 -5.21 -17.55
N CYS A 179 -0.51 -4.98 -17.47
CA CYS A 179 -1.52 -5.92 -17.93
C CYS A 179 -1.37 -6.22 -19.43
N ASP A 180 -1.16 -5.21 -20.27
CA ASP A 180 -0.90 -5.37 -21.70
C ASP A 180 0.35 -6.22 -21.95
N ALA A 181 1.45 -5.92 -21.25
CA ALA A 181 2.70 -6.68 -21.35
C ALA A 181 2.56 -8.14 -20.87
N GLN A 182 1.62 -8.40 -19.96
CA GLN A 182 1.27 -9.73 -19.48
C GLN A 182 0.15 -10.41 -20.29
N SER A 183 -0.31 -9.79 -21.39
CA SER A 183 -1.43 -10.28 -22.21
C SER A 183 -2.69 -10.59 -21.41
N ARG A 184 -3.03 -9.73 -20.43
CA ARG A 184 -4.21 -9.88 -19.56
C ARG A 184 -5.06 -8.62 -19.55
N ALA A 185 -6.35 -8.78 -19.28
CA ALA A 185 -7.28 -7.66 -19.21
C ALA A 185 -6.98 -6.75 -18.00
N PHE A 186 -7.09 -5.44 -18.21
CA PHE A 186 -7.04 -4.43 -17.17
C PHE A 186 -8.46 -4.09 -16.71
N HIS A 187 -8.86 -4.60 -15.54
CA HIS A 187 -10.18 -4.34 -14.95
C HIS A 187 -10.07 -3.26 -13.88
N TYR A 188 -10.38 -2.01 -14.24
CA TYR A 188 -10.24 -0.84 -13.37
C TYR A 188 -11.55 -0.06 -13.26
N ALA A 189 -11.90 0.35 -12.04
CA ALA A 189 -13.03 1.23 -11.77
C ALA A 189 -12.63 2.31 -10.76
N CYS A 190 -12.85 3.57 -11.12
CA CYS A 190 -12.65 4.72 -10.23
C CYS A 190 -14.00 5.26 -9.73
N PHE A 191 -14.20 5.25 -8.42
CA PHE A 191 -15.40 5.76 -7.75
C PHE A 191 -15.08 7.06 -7.02
N GLY A 192 -15.97 8.05 -7.17
CA GLY A 192 -15.76 9.39 -6.61
C GLY A 192 -15.06 10.37 -7.57
N VAL A 193 -14.77 9.94 -8.81
CA VAL A 193 -14.06 10.74 -9.81
C VAL A 193 -14.75 12.09 -10.03
N SER A 194 -13.97 13.16 -9.95
CA SER A 194 -14.45 14.54 -10.15
C SER A 194 -14.11 15.03 -11.54
N ARG A 195 -15.12 15.45 -12.31
CA ARG A 195 -14.90 16.11 -13.61
C ARG A 195 -14.06 17.39 -13.50
N ALA A 196 -14.14 18.09 -12.37
CA ALA A 196 -13.36 19.30 -12.14
C ALA A 196 -11.87 19.01 -11.90
N ALA A 197 -11.52 17.79 -11.48
CA ALA A 197 -10.15 17.38 -11.17
C ALA A 197 -9.46 16.62 -12.32
N ASN A 198 -10.19 16.28 -13.38
CA ASN A 198 -9.69 15.49 -14.51
C ASN A 198 -9.94 16.19 -15.83
N THR A 199 -8.88 16.47 -16.58
CA THR A 199 -8.99 17.08 -17.91
C THR A 199 -9.67 16.12 -18.91
N GLN A 200 -10.19 16.66 -20.02
CA GLN A 200 -10.80 15.84 -21.07
C GLN A 200 -9.87 14.74 -21.61
N ALA A 201 -8.55 14.95 -21.57
CA ALA A 201 -7.57 13.95 -21.97
C ALA A 201 -7.62 12.71 -21.07
N LEU A 202 -7.71 12.89 -19.75
CA LEU A 202 -7.83 11.79 -18.79
C LEU A 202 -9.15 11.02 -18.96
N TRP A 203 -10.24 11.72 -19.29
CA TRP A 203 -11.52 11.06 -19.58
C TRP A 203 -11.47 10.20 -20.85
N ARG A 204 -10.76 10.64 -21.89
CA ARG A 204 -10.56 9.82 -23.10
C ARG A 204 -9.67 8.62 -22.84
N GLU A 205 -8.65 8.76 -21.99
CA GLU A 205 -7.78 7.65 -21.58
C GLU A 205 -8.55 6.57 -20.78
N ALA A 206 -9.62 6.96 -20.07
CA ALA A 206 -10.42 6.05 -19.25
C ALA A 206 -11.54 5.31 -20.02
N GLN A 207 -11.68 5.55 -21.33
CA GLN A 207 -12.71 4.95 -22.21
C GLN A 207 -12.11 3.89 -23.11
#